data_AF-A0A131XLX6-F1
#
_entry.id   AF-A0A131XLX6-F1
#
_cell.length_a   1.000
_cell.length_b   1.000
_cell.length_c   1.000
_cell.angle_alpha   90.00
_cell.angle_beta   90.00
_cell.angle_gamma   90.00
#
_symmetry.space_group_name_H-M   'P 1'
#
loop_
_entity.id
_entity.type
_entity.pdbx_description
1 polymer ?
#
loop_
_entity_poly.entity_id
_entity_poly.type
_entity_poly.pdbx_seq_one_letter_code
_entity_poly.pdbx_strand_id
1 'polypeptide(L)'
;VNGRCLMEATVEDCDTILSGWSYSNESKTCAKGFICMNCANRFDSKLECTNTCPQAPVRKQNRNNRRCRHWLLRGGECQVSWFEFKKNKQGVKRRLLYYTGCEGDKDTLYVYDFLRKKCHAVKNRTALQRRQANEANEAIEEIIMERAQPIARALDPEPPTPVYRMRRAVISKNHHQPKSGA
;
A
#
# COMPACT_ATOMS: atom_id res chain seq x y z
N VAL A 1 6.78 -38.91 -13.92
CA VAL A 1 6.61 -37.44 -13.80
C VAL A 1 6.08 -37.15 -12.40
N ASN A 2 6.68 -36.20 -11.66
CA ASN A 2 6.22 -35.86 -10.31
C ASN A 2 4.79 -35.27 -10.36
N GLY A 3 3.90 -35.70 -9.45
CA GLY A 3 2.51 -35.27 -9.41
C GLY A 3 2.32 -33.75 -9.24
N ARG A 4 3.26 -33.06 -8.60
CA ARG A 4 3.28 -31.59 -8.47
C ARG A 4 3.28 -30.90 -9.84
N CYS A 5 3.94 -31.48 -10.84
CA CYS A 5 4.07 -30.92 -12.18
C CYS A 5 2.80 -31.08 -13.04
N LEU A 6 1.87 -31.94 -12.62
CA LEU A 6 0.60 -32.16 -13.32
C LEU A 6 -0.50 -31.19 -12.86
N MET A 7 -0.34 -30.60 -11.66
CA MET A 7 -1.26 -29.62 -11.10
C MET A 7 -1.10 -28.27 -11.80
N GLU A 8 -2.19 -27.56 -12.05
CA GLU A 8 -2.12 -26.19 -12.57
C GLU A 8 -1.73 -25.22 -11.45
N ALA A 9 -0.82 -24.29 -11.73
CA ALA A 9 -0.51 -23.20 -10.83
C ALA A 9 -1.68 -22.19 -10.78
N THR A 10 -2.08 -21.81 -9.57
CA THR A 10 -3.21 -20.90 -9.34
C THR A 10 -2.77 -19.64 -8.60
N VAL A 11 -3.50 -18.55 -8.83
CA VAL A 11 -3.32 -17.23 -8.19
C VAL A 11 -4.64 -16.62 -7.73
N GLU A 12 -5.75 -17.22 -8.13
CA GLU A 12 -7.10 -16.79 -7.77
C GLU A 12 -7.66 -17.78 -6.74
N ASP A 13 -8.68 -17.35 -6.01
CA ASP A 13 -9.37 -18.16 -5.00
C ASP A 13 -8.50 -18.66 -3.83
N CYS A 14 -7.43 -17.92 -3.49
CA CYS A 14 -6.61 -18.15 -2.29
C CYS A 14 -6.37 -16.87 -1.47
N ASP A 15 -6.10 -17.02 -0.17
CA ASP A 15 -5.93 -15.89 0.76
C ASP A 15 -4.55 -15.21 0.63
N THR A 16 -3.54 -16.01 0.30
CA THR A 16 -2.15 -15.58 0.21
C THR A 16 -1.53 -16.10 -1.09
N ILE A 17 -0.97 -15.16 -1.86
CA ILE A 17 -0.08 -15.46 -2.98
C ILE A 17 1.34 -15.07 -2.59
N LEU A 18 2.33 -15.85 -3.01
CA LEU A 18 3.74 -15.61 -2.78
C LEU A 18 4.49 -15.65 -4.10
N SER A 19 5.59 -14.91 -4.19
CA SER A 19 6.50 -15.12 -5.31
C SER A 19 7.08 -16.54 -5.23
N GLY A 20 7.22 -17.17 -6.39
CA GLY A 20 7.76 -18.53 -6.50
C GLY A 20 7.89 -18.96 -7.95
N TRP A 21 8.27 -20.22 -8.10
CA TRP A 21 8.40 -20.90 -9.39
C TRP A 21 7.28 -21.91 -9.56
N SER A 22 6.77 -22.05 -10.77
CA SER A 22 5.78 -23.09 -11.10
C SER A 22 6.02 -23.67 -12.47
N TYR A 23 5.66 -24.94 -12.64
CA TYR A 23 5.79 -25.63 -13.92
C TYR A 23 4.53 -25.46 -14.77
N SER A 24 4.72 -25.22 -16.07
CA SER A 24 3.64 -25.25 -17.05
C SER A 24 3.69 -26.51 -17.88
N ASN A 25 2.63 -27.32 -17.85
CA ASN A 25 2.52 -28.46 -18.75
C ASN A 25 2.33 -28.02 -20.23
N GLU A 26 1.82 -26.82 -20.46
CA GLU A 26 1.63 -26.25 -21.80
C GLU A 26 2.96 -25.82 -22.43
N SER A 27 3.76 -25.03 -21.71
CA SER A 27 5.04 -24.53 -22.23
C SER A 27 6.22 -25.43 -21.92
N LYS A 28 6.04 -26.45 -21.08
CA LYS A 28 7.06 -27.39 -20.61
C LYS A 28 8.24 -26.73 -19.91
N THR A 29 7.98 -25.62 -19.22
CA THR A 29 8.99 -24.78 -18.58
C THR A 29 8.57 -24.37 -17.17
N CYS A 30 9.57 -24.11 -16.34
CA CYS A 30 9.41 -23.43 -15.06
C CYS A 30 9.44 -21.91 -15.26
N ALA A 31 8.46 -21.20 -14.70
CA ALA A 31 8.39 -19.73 -14.76
C ALA A 31 8.20 -19.14 -13.36
N LYS A 32 8.77 -17.94 -13.15
CA LYS A 32 8.59 -17.18 -11.92
C LYS A 32 7.34 -16.32 -11.99
N GLY A 33 6.62 -16.22 -10.89
CA GLY A 33 5.49 -15.31 -10.74
C GLY A 33 4.98 -15.31 -9.31
N PHE A 34 3.74 -14.87 -9.13
CA PHE A 34 2.99 -15.07 -7.90
C PHE A 34 2.16 -16.34 -8.03
N ILE A 35 2.08 -17.13 -6.97
CA ILE A 35 1.32 -18.38 -6.90
C ILE A 35 0.69 -18.46 -5.51
N CYS A 36 -0.50 -19.06 -5.40
CA CYS A 36 -1.12 -19.38 -4.12
C CYS A 36 -0.15 -20.14 -3.21
N MET A 37 -0.08 -19.73 -1.94
CA MET A 37 0.88 -20.26 -0.95
C MET A 37 0.82 -21.80 -0.84
N ASN A 38 -0.39 -22.35 -0.83
CA ASN A 38 -0.64 -23.80 -0.66
C ASN A 38 -0.73 -24.57 -1.99
N CYS A 39 -0.32 -23.98 -3.12
CA CYS A 39 -0.32 -24.67 -4.40
C CYS A 39 0.79 -25.72 -4.45
N ALA A 40 0.46 -26.98 -4.72
CA ALA A 40 1.45 -28.05 -4.82
C ALA A 40 2.47 -27.81 -5.96
N ASN A 41 2.07 -27.13 -7.04
CA ASN A 41 2.94 -26.70 -8.14
C ASN A 41 3.61 -25.34 -7.87
N ARG A 42 3.87 -25.01 -6.60
CA ARG A 42 4.73 -23.89 -6.19
C ARG A 42 6.05 -24.46 -5.68
N PHE A 43 7.15 -23.94 -6.18
CA PHE A 43 8.51 -24.24 -5.78
C PHE A 43 9.18 -22.94 -5.32
N ASP A 44 10.08 -23.01 -4.36
CA ASP A 44 10.73 -21.80 -3.83
C ASP A 44 11.86 -21.33 -4.74
N SER A 45 12.45 -22.23 -5.53
CA SER A 45 13.55 -21.91 -6.45
C SER A 45 13.34 -22.46 -7.87
N LYS A 46 14.03 -21.83 -8.84
CA LYS A 46 14.08 -22.29 -10.24
C LYS A 46 14.63 -23.71 -10.30
N LEU A 47 15.72 -23.94 -9.59
CA LEU A 47 16.45 -25.21 -9.59
C LEU A 47 15.58 -26.35 -9.06
N GLU A 48 14.85 -26.12 -7.96
CA GLU A 48 13.90 -27.12 -7.42
C GLU A 48 12.83 -27.47 -8.47
N CYS A 49 12.23 -26.46 -9.10
CA CYS A 49 11.23 -26.68 -10.15
C CYS A 49 11.81 -27.45 -11.33
N THR A 50 12.99 -27.07 -11.84
CA THR A 50 13.60 -27.69 -13.02
C THR A 50 14.11 -29.10 -12.77
N ASN A 51 14.57 -29.38 -11.54
CA ASN A 51 15.00 -30.72 -11.16
C ASN A 51 13.80 -31.65 -10.90
N THR A 52 12.68 -31.10 -10.45
CA THR A 52 11.47 -31.87 -10.14
C THR A 52 10.62 -32.15 -11.39
N CYS A 53 10.54 -31.19 -12.31
CA CYS A 53 9.64 -31.23 -13.45
C CYS A 53 10.37 -31.38 -14.78
N PRO A 54 9.81 -32.16 -15.73
CA PRO A 54 10.47 -32.43 -17.01
C PRO A 54 10.61 -31.14 -17.83
N GLN A 55 11.83 -30.83 -18.25
CA GLN A 55 12.10 -29.71 -19.13
C GLN A 55 12.01 -30.15 -20.59
N ALA A 56 11.40 -29.32 -21.43
CA ALA A 56 11.44 -29.49 -22.87
C ALA A 56 11.81 -28.16 -23.55
N PRO A 57 12.20 -28.18 -24.83
CA PRO A 57 12.45 -26.95 -25.57
C PRO A 57 11.27 -25.98 -25.45
N VAL A 58 11.56 -24.71 -25.18
CA VAL A 58 10.55 -23.68 -24.96
C VAL A 58 9.70 -23.56 -26.21
N ARG A 59 8.41 -23.91 -26.11
CA ARG A 59 7.45 -23.65 -27.18
C ARG A 59 7.06 -22.17 -27.15
N LYS A 60 7.06 -21.50 -28.32
CA LYS A 60 6.50 -20.16 -28.45
C LYS A 60 5.03 -20.22 -28.04
N GLN A 61 4.70 -19.57 -26.93
CA GLN A 61 3.31 -19.47 -26.48
C GLN A 61 2.53 -18.56 -27.42
N ASN A 62 1.25 -18.89 -27.63
CA ASN A 62 0.35 -18.04 -28.40
C ASN A 62 0.17 -16.70 -27.66
N ARG A 63 0.56 -15.60 -28.30
CA ARG A 63 0.53 -14.25 -27.72
C ARG A 63 -0.90 -13.72 -27.57
N ASN A 64 -1.87 -14.28 -28.28
CA ASN A 64 -3.20 -13.67 -28.45
C ASN A 64 -4.18 -13.88 -27.28
N ASN A 65 -3.78 -14.52 -26.18
CA ASN A 65 -4.66 -14.77 -25.03
C ASN A 65 -4.00 -14.55 -23.65
N ARG A 66 -3.04 -13.61 -23.57
CA ARG A 66 -2.39 -13.28 -22.29
C ARG A 66 -3.31 -12.38 -21.43
N ARG A 67 -4.17 -13.00 -20.63
CA ARG A 67 -5.02 -12.31 -19.64
C ARG A 67 -4.22 -11.91 -18.41
N CYS A 68 -4.80 -11.09 -17.52
CA CYS A 68 -4.15 -10.66 -16.26
C CYS A 68 -3.51 -11.81 -15.46
N ARG A 69 -4.15 -13.00 -15.46
CA ARG A 69 -3.69 -14.18 -14.73
C ARG A 69 -2.38 -14.72 -15.29
N HIS A 70 -2.18 -14.64 -16.60
CA HIS A 70 -0.94 -15.07 -17.26
C HIS A 70 0.26 -14.30 -16.69
N TRP A 71 0.17 -12.98 -16.66
CA TRP A 71 1.25 -12.13 -16.18
C TRP A 71 1.48 -12.29 -14.68
N LEU A 72 0.41 -12.44 -13.89
CA LEU A 72 0.56 -12.69 -12.46
C LEU A 72 1.32 -13.99 -12.15
N LEU A 73 1.05 -15.06 -12.92
CA LEU A 73 1.66 -16.38 -12.74
C LEU A 73 3.08 -16.50 -13.33
N ARG A 74 3.39 -15.74 -14.39
CA ARG A 74 4.55 -16.02 -15.25
C ARG A 74 5.41 -14.80 -15.58
N GLY A 75 4.99 -13.60 -15.19
CA GLY A 75 5.67 -12.35 -15.48
C GLY A 75 6.77 -11.99 -14.48
N GLY A 76 7.01 -12.81 -13.45
CA GLY A 76 7.82 -12.43 -12.28
C GLY A 76 9.25 -11.99 -12.56
N GLU A 77 9.85 -12.40 -13.68
CA GLU A 77 11.21 -11.98 -14.07
C GLU A 77 11.27 -10.63 -14.80
N CYS A 78 10.16 -10.17 -15.38
CA CYS A 78 10.12 -8.97 -16.22
C CYS A 78 9.20 -7.87 -15.68
N GLN A 79 8.22 -8.24 -14.85
CA GLN A 79 7.11 -7.38 -14.48
C GLN A 79 7.55 -6.38 -13.42
N VAL A 80 6.99 -5.18 -13.48
CA VAL A 80 7.02 -4.24 -12.36
C VAL A 80 5.78 -4.52 -11.53
N SER A 81 5.93 -4.61 -10.21
CA SER A 81 4.79 -4.85 -9.31
C SER A 81 4.90 -4.06 -8.01
N TRP A 82 3.77 -3.61 -7.48
CA TRP A 82 3.71 -2.87 -6.21
C TRP A 82 2.40 -3.08 -5.47
N PHE A 83 2.43 -2.84 -4.16
CA PHE A 83 1.28 -3.02 -3.27
C PHE A 83 0.73 -1.68 -2.82
N GLU A 84 -0.59 -1.56 -2.79
CA GLU A 84 -1.28 -0.41 -2.21
C GLU A 84 -2.48 -0.88 -1.38
N PHE A 85 -2.88 -0.05 -0.41
CA PHE A 85 -4.15 -0.21 0.27
C PHE A 85 -5.10 0.91 -0.15
N LYS A 86 -6.25 0.59 -0.76
CA LYS A 86 -7.24 1.58 -1.17
C LYS A 86 -8.55 1.44 -0.42
N LYS A 87 -9.04 2.54 0.13
CA LYS A 87 -10.39 2.61 0.70
C LYS A 87 -11.40 2.80 -0.43
N ASN A 88 -12.50 2.04 -0.40
CA ASN A 88 -13.64 2.32 -1.26
C ASN A 88 -14.54 3.42 -0.64
N LYS A 89 -15.60 3.83 -1.35
CA LYS A 89 -16.57 4.85 -0.85
C LYS A 89 -17.24 4.48 0.47
N GLN A 90 -17.26 3.20 0.82
CA GLN A 90 -17.84 2.67 2.08
C GLN A 90 -16.79 2.59 3.20
N GLY A 91 -15.58 3.12 2.99
CA GLY A 91 -14.48 3.06 3.95
C GLY A 91 -13.76 1.71 4.02
N VAL A 92 -14.19 0.71 3.24
CA VAL A 92 -13.56 -0.62 3.22
C VAL A 92 -12.17 -0.53 2.60
N LYS A 93 -11.14 -0.79 3.41
CA LYS A 93 -9.74 -0.84 2.98
C LYS A 93 -9.46 -2.15 2.24
N ARG A 94 -8.97 -2.05 1.01
CA ARG A 94 -8.67 -3.17 0.13
C ARG A 94 -7.19 -3.24 -0.13
N ARG A 95 -6.60 -4.41 0.06
CA ARG A 95 -5.22 -4.70 -0.37
C ARG A 95 -5.23 -4.99 -1.86
N LEU A 96 -4.41 -4.28 -2.62
CA LEU A 96 -4.29 -4.39 -4.08
C LEU A 96 -2.82 -4.65 -4.44
N LEU A 97 -2.58 -5.56 -5.39
CA LEU A 97 -1.30 -5.76 -6.05
C LEU A 97 -1.43 -5.29 -7.49
N TYR A 98 -0.70 -4.26 -7.85
CA TYR A 98 -0.60 -3.79 -9.22
C TYR A 98 0.62 -4.39 -9.90
N TYR A 99 0.49 -4.68 -11.19
CA TYR A 99 1.58 -5.26 -11.96
C TYR A 99 1.43 -5.02 -13.46
N THR A 100 2.54 -5.08 -14.19
CA THR A 100 2.59 -5.00 -15.66
C THR A 100 2.82 -6.37 -16.31
N GLY A 101 2.66 -6.45 -17.63
CA GLY A 101 3.06 -7.64 -18.41
C GLY A 101 4.50 -7.58 -18.93
N CYS A 102 4.90 -8.59 -19.72
CA CYS A 102 6.15 -8.54 -20.49
C CYS A 102 5.90 -8.12 -21.95
N GLU A 103 6.99 -7.88 -22.68
CA GLU A 103 6.99 -7.62 -24.14
C GLU A 103 5.98 -6.51 -24.53
N GLY A 104 5.00 -6.82 -25.38
CA GLY A 104 3.98 -5.87 -25.83
C GLY A 104 2.97 -5.47 -24.74
N ASP A 105 2.99 -6.12 -23.58
CA ASP A 105 2.09 -5.85 -22.44
C ASP A 105 2.77 -5.06 -21.31
N LYS A 106 3.99 -4.55 -21.51
CA LYS A 106 4.73 -3.77 -20.50
C LYS A 106 3.99 -2.52 -20.04
N ASP A 107 3.16 -1.96 -20.91
CA ASP A 107 2.36 -0.76 -20.65
C ASP A 107 0.93 -1.03 -20.16
N THR A 108 0.52 -2.30 -20.18
CA THR A 108 -0.78 -2.71 -19.69
C THR A 108 -0.72 -2.88 -18.18
N LEU A 109 -1.54 -2.11 -17.47
CA LEU A 109 -1.65 -2.24 -16.03
C LEU A 109 -2.70 -3.27 -15.65
N TYR A 110 -2.31 -4.20 -14.79
CA TYR A 110 -3.18 -5.19 -14.17
C TYR A 110 -3.25 -4.96 -12.67
N VAL A 111 -4.32 -5.43 -12.05
CA VAL A 111 -4.49 -5.39 -10.60
C VAL A 111 -5.06 -6.72 -10.11
N TYR A 112 -4.49 -7.23 -9.03
CA TYR A 112 -5.03 -8.33 -8.24
C TYR A 112 -5.64 -7.77 -6.95
N ASP A 113 -6.89 -8.13 -6.73
CA ASP A 113 -7.71 -7.67 -5.62
C ASP A 113 -7.84 -8.78 -4.59
N PHE A 114 -7.13 -8.66 -3.47
CA PHE A 114 -7.07 -9.72 -2.47
C PHE A 114 -8.41 -10.00 -1.81
N LEU A 115 -9.29 -9.00 -1.69
CA LEU A 115 -10.61 -9.19 -1.11
C LEU A 115 -11.50 -10.02 -2.05
N ARG A 116 -11.40 -9.78 -3.36
CA ARG A 116 -12.16 -10.52 -4.39
C ARG A 116 -11.48 -11.80 -4.86
N LYS A 117 -10.20 -11.98 -4.52
CA LYS A 117 -9.33 -13.06 -4.97
C LYS A 117 -9.26 -13.19 -6.50
N LYS A 118 -9.27 -12.05 -7.20
CA LYS A 118 -9.35 -11.99 -8.68
C LYS A 118 -8.43 -10.92 -9.26
N CYS A 119 -7.92 -11.19 -10.46
CA CYS A 119 -7.21 -10.19 -11.26
C CYS A 119 -8.08 -9.56 -12.36
N HIS A 120 -7.70 -8.38 -12.82
CA HIS A 120 -8.24 -7.77 -14.04
C HIS A 120 -7.28 -6.73 -14.63
N ALA A 121 -7.44 -6.45 -15.93
CA ALA A 121 -6.76 -5.33 -16.59
C ALA A 121 -7.44 -4.00 -16.25
N VAL A 122 -6.65 -2.97 -16.02
CA VAL A 122 -7.13 -1.61 -15.77
C VAL A 122 -7.35 -0.93 -17.12
N LYS A 123 -8.61 -0.63 -17.44
CA LYS A 123 -9.01 -0.09 -18.76
C LYS A 123 -8.59 1.36 -19.01
N ASN A 124 -8.14 2.12 -17.99
CA ASN A 124 -7.88 3.56 -18.13
C ASN A 124 -6.69 4.02 -17.27
N ARG A 125 -5.47 3.96 -17.82
CA ARG A 125 -4.19 4.25 -17.12
C ARG A 125 -4.09 5.70 -16.65
N THR A 126 -4.63 6.64 -17.42
CA THR A 126 -4.70 8.07 -17.08
C THR A 126 -5.50 8.36 -15.81
N ALA A 127 -6.53 7.57 -15.51
CA ALA A 127 -7.31 7.75 -14.28
C ALA A 127 -6.53 7.32 -13.04
N LEU A 128 -5.69 6.28 -13.13
CA LEU A 128 -4.84 5.87 -12.02
C LEU A 128 -3.68 6.84 -11.81
N GLN A 129 -3.02 7.28 -12.88
CA GLN A 129 -1.94 8.26 -12.79
C GLN A 129 -2.45 9.60 -12.24
N ARG A 130 -3.63 10.07 -12.66
CA ARG A 130 -4.28 11.26 -12.05
C ARG A 130 -4.60 11.03 -10.59
N ARG A 131 -5.07 9.85 -10.19
CA ARG A 131 -5.34 9.54 -8.79
C ARG A 131 -4.07 9.47 -7.95
N GLN A 132 -3.00 8.85 -8.45
CA GLN A 132 -1.71 8.81 -7.76
C GLN A 132 -1.09 10.22 -7.64
N ALA A 133 -1.23 11.05 -8.68
CA ALA A 133 -0.84 12.46 -8.62
C ALA A 133 -1.69 13.23 -7.59
N ASN A 134 -3.01 13.01 -7.55
CA ASN A 134 -3.89 13.64 -6.57
C ASN A 134 -3.60 13.17 -5.14
N GLU A 135 -3.38 11.86 -4.93
CA GLU A 135 -3.02 11.29 -3.62
C GLU A 135 -1.64 11.80 -3.15
N ALA A 136 -0.68 11.95 -4.06
CA ALA A 136 0.61 12.58 -3.75
C ALA A 136 0.44 14.07 -3.39
N ASN A 137 -0.42 14.80 -4.11
CA ASN A 137 -0.71 16.20 -3.80
C ASN A 137 -1.42 16.34 -2.45
N GLU A 138 -2.39 15.46 -2.11
CA GLU A 138 -3.06 15.44 -0.81
C GLU A 138 -2.07 15.16 0.34
N ALA A 139 -1.15 14.20 0.16
CA ALA A 139 -0.10 13.93 1.14
C ALA A 139 0.87 15.10 1.32
N ILE A 140 1.18 15.82 0.24
CA ILE A 140 1.99 17.04 0.29
C ILE A 140 1.26 18.14 1.06
N GLU A 141 -0.03 18.35 0.80
CA GLU A 141 -0.87 19.33 1.53
C GLU A 141 -0.94 19.01 3.04
N GLU A 142 -1.08 17.74 3.41
CA GLU A 142 -1.07 17.31 4.82
C GLU A 142 0.27 17.66 5.51
N ILE A 143 1.40 17.41 4.83
CA ILE A 143 2.75 17.77 5.31
C ILE A 143 2.92 19.28 5.42
N ILE A 144 2.41 20.06 4.46
CA ILE A 144 2.47 21.53 4.49
C ILE A 144 1.67 22.07 5.68
N MET A 145 0.46 21.55 5.90
CA MET A 145 -0.41 21.96 6.99
C MET A 145 0.17 21.62 8.37
N GLU A 146 0.80 20.46 8.53
CA GLU A 146 1.48 20.08 9.78
C GLU A 146 2.70 21.00 10.06
N ARG A 147 3.48 21.34 9.03
CA ARG A 147 4.63 22.25 9.14
C ARG A 147 4.27 23.72 9.33
N ALA A 148 3.05 24.14 9.00
CA ALA A 148 2.58 25.51 9.19
C ALA A 148 2.13 25.80 10.65
N GLN A 149 1.78 24.78 11.44
CA GLN A 149 1.29 24.93 12.82
C GLN A 149 2.29 25.58 13.81
N PRO A 150 3.61 25.31 13.76
CA PRO A 150 4.58 25.97 14.64
C PRO A 150 4.78 27.46 14.30
N ILE A 151 4.63 27.85 13.03
CA ILE A 151 4.84 29.23 12.57
C ILE A 151 3.65 30.11 12.96
N ALA A 152 2.42 29.58 12.87
CA ALA A 152 1.23 30.30 13.32
C ALA A 152 1.26 30.61 14.83
N ARG A 153 1.72 29.67 15.66
CA ARG A 153 1.88 29.87 17.11
C ARG A 153 2.96 30.87 17.50
N ALA A 154 3.98 31.05 16.67
CA ALA A 154 5.06 32.01 16.92
C ALA A 154 4.68 33.46 16.56
N LEU A 155 3.55 33.67 15.86
CA LEU A 155 3.04 34.97 15.43
C LEU A 155 1.90 35.50 16.31
N ASP A 156 1.44 34.73 17.30
CA ASP A 156 0.53 35.25 18.32
C ASP A 156 1.35 36.03 19.35
N PRO A 157 1.24 37.38 19.41
CA PRO A 157 1.90 38.14 20.46
C PRO A 157 1.29 37.75 21.81
N GLU A 158 2.13 37.41 22.79
CA GLU A 158 1.65 37.25 24.16
C GLU A 158 0.89 38.51 24.60
N PRO A 159 -0.30 38.37 25.23
CA PRO A 159 -1.03 39.51 25.74
C PRO A 159 -0.15 40.25 26.76
N PRO A 160 -0.10 41.59 26.72
CA PRO A 160 0.75 42.34 27.63
C PRO A 160 0.37 42.01 29.08
N THR A 161 1.35 41.60 29.86
CA THR A 161 1.18 41.32 31.29
C THR A 161 0.58 42.53 32.01
N PRO A 162 -0.48 42.37 32.81
CA PRO A 162 -1.08 43.48 33.52
C PRO A 162 -0.10 44.02 34.56
N VAL A 163 0.34 45.26 34.37
CA VAL A 163 1.11 46.01 35.36
C VAL A 163 0.18 46.35 36.53
N TYR A 164 0.22 45.55 37.58
CA TYR A 164 -0.49 45.85 38.82
C TYR A 164 0.13 47.08 39.49
N ARG A 165 -0.54 48.23 39.34
CA ARG A 165 -0.23 49.46 40.07
C ARG A 165 -0.72 49.30 41.50
N MET A 166 0.18 49.02 42.45
CA MET A 166 -0.15 49.00 43.87
C MET A 166 -0.72 50.35 44.29
N ARG A 167 -1.99 50.38 44.67
CA ARG A 167 -2.58 51.54 45.36
C ARG A 167 -2.07 51.54 46.80
N ARG A 168 -1.39 52.62 47.21
CA ARG A 168 -1.07 52.89 48.61
C ARG A 168 -2.36 52.89 49.43
N ALA A 169 -2.43 52.02 50.44
CA ALA A 169 -3.46 52.10 51.46
C ALA A 169 -3.22 53.36 52.32
N VAL A 170 -4.21 54.24 52.36
CA VAL A 170 -4.32 55.31 53.36
C VAL A 170 -5.24 54.76 54.45
N ILE A 171 -4.68 54.44 55.61
CA ILE A 171 -5.50 54.14 56.80
C ILE A 171 -5.59 55.42 57.62
N SER A 172 -6.79 56.01 57.59
CA SER A 172 -7.20 57.14 58.41
C SER A 172 -7.46 56.66 59.84
N LYS A 173 -6.92 57.39 60.81
CA LYS A 173 -7.17 57.25 62.24
C LYS A 173 -8.66 57.44 62.53
N ASN A 174 -9.19 56.73 63.52
CA ASN A 174 -10.21 57.31 64.39
C ASN A 174 -10.09 56.78 65.82
N HIS A 175 -10.02 57.74 66.74
CA HIS A 175 -10.04 57.61 68.18
C HIS A 175 -11.39 57.05 68.67
N HIS A 176 -11.35 56.13 69.64
CA HIS A 176 -12.25 56.15 70.78
C HIS A 176 -11.63 55.39 71.96
N GLN A 177 -11.24 56.14 72.99
CA GLN A 177 -11.24 55.74 74.40
C GLN A 177 -12.54 56.30 75.02
N PRO A 178 -12.95 56.01 76.29
CA PRO A 178 -12.24 55.30 77.37
C PRO A 178 -13.12 54.30 78.18
N LYS A 179 -12.53 53.54 79.13
CA LYS A 179 -12.72 53.72 80.61
C LYS A 179 -12.30 52.49 81.44
N SER A 180 -11.60 52.79 82.55
CA SER A 180 -11.52 52.18 83.91
C SER A 180 -11.63 50.65 84.08
N GLY A 181 -10.86 49.96 84.93
CA GLY A 181 -9.95 50.34 86.01
C GLY A 181 -9.67 49.11 86.92
N ALA A 182 -8.90 49.35 87.99
CA ALA A 182 -8.34 48.45 89.01
C ALA A 182 -6.91 47.98 88.73
#